data_AF-A0A2L2Z1P6-F1
#
_entry.id   AF-A0A2L2Z1P6-F1
#
_cell.length_a   1.000
_cell.length_b   1.000
_cell.length_c   1.000
_cell.angle_alpha   90.00
_cell.angle_beta   90.00
_cell.angle_gamma   90.00
#
_symmetry.space_group_name_H-M   'P 1'
#
loop_
_entity.id
_entity.type
_entity.pdbx_description
1 polymer ?
#
loop_
_entity_poly.entity_id
_entity_poly.type
_entity_poly.pdbx_seq_one_letter_code
_entity_poly.pdbx_strand_id
1 'polypeptide(L)' 'AVQRAYLSQGDEGEQTVEVAHPAGCLPEMKIVEFERPFDPSLVIWPICTRVRRCSGCCSSKLLHCVATRTSTITVKVIK' A
#
# COMPACT_ATOMS: atom_id res chain seq x y z
N ALA A 1 -3.59 3.83 13.54
CA ALA A 1 -4.40 5.04 13.30
C ALA A 1 -5.83 4.60 13.01
N VAL A 2 -6.83 5.34 13.50
CA VAL A 2 -8.25 5.11 13.19
C VAL A 2 -8.72 6.32 12.38
N GLN A 3 -9.18 6.10 11.15
CA GLN A 3 -9.67 7.17 10.29
C GLN A 3 -11.20 7.21 10.38
N ARG A 4 -11.76 8.35 10.77
CA ARG A 4 -13.21 8.59 10.77
C ARG A 4 -13.54 9.55 9.64
N ALA A 5 -14.58 9.23 8.88
CA ALA A 5 -15.11 10.11 7.84
C ALA A 5 -16.42 10.73 8.35
N TYR A 6 -16.60 12.02 8.10
CA TYR A 6 -17.83 12.77 8.39
C TYR A 6 -18.33 13.40 7.09
N LEU A 7 -19.64 13.45 6.91
CA LEU A 7 -20.25 14.22 5.82
C LEU A 7 -20.39 15.66 6.29
N SER A 8 -19.97 16.63 5.47
CA SER A 8 -20.19 18.05 5.76
C SER A 8 -21.70 18.34 5.67
N GLN A 9 -22.39 18.26 6.80
CA GLN A 9 -23.74 18.79 6.95
C GLN A 9 -23.56 20.26 7.33
N GLY A 10 -24.10 21.17 6.51
CA GLY A 10 -24.03 22.60 6.79
C GLY A 10 -24.73 22.91 8.09
N ASP A 11 -23.95 23.19 9.13
CA ASP A 11 -24.35 24.06 10.23
C ASP A 11 -23.08 24.69 10.83
N GLU A 12 -23.21 25.97 11.16
CA GLU A 12 -22.12 26.92 11.40
C GLU A 12 -21.33 26.59 12.67
N GLY A 13 -20.15 26.00 12.47
CA GLY A 13 -19.15 25.80 13.51
C GLY A 13 -17.81 25.46 12.85
N GLU A 14 -17.05 26.50 12.50
CA GLU A 14 -15.79 26.45 11.77
C GLU A 14 -14.74 25.59 12.50
N GLN A 15 -14.79 24.28 12.31
CA GLN A 15 -13.63 23.42 12.44
C GLN A 15 -13.03 23.24 11.05
N THR A 16 -11.76 23.59 10.89
CA THR A 16 -11.00 23.46 9.65
C THR A 16 -10.72 21.98 9.36
N VAL A 17 -11.75 21.23 8.96
CA VAL A 17 -11.62 19.84 8.55
C VAL A 17 -11.03 19.80 7.14
N GLU A 18 -9.86 19.17 7.01
CA GLU A 18 -9.23 18.98 5.71
C GLU A 18 -10.10 18.07 4.82
N VAL A 19 -10.33 18.49 3.58
CA VAL A 19 -11.03 17.68 2.58
C VAL A 19 -10.16 16.47 2.24
N ALA A 20 -10.75 15.28 2.34
CA ALA A 20 -10.07 14.04 2.00
C ALA A 20 -9.74 13.99 0.51
N HIS A 21 -8.48 13.77 0.19
CA HIS A 21 -8.02 13.53 -1.19
C HIS A 21 -8.04 12.03 -1.48
N PRO A 22 -8.47 11.60 -2.68
CA PRO A 22 -8.46 10.19 -3.04
C PRO A 22 -7.03 9.69 -3.17
N ALA A 23 -6.77 8.48 -2.67
CA ALA A 23 -5.45 7.84 -2.78
C ALA A 23 -5.06 7.46 -4.22
N GLY A 24 -6.00 7.52 -5.18
CA GLY A 24 -5.79 7.13 -6.58
C GLY A 24 -5.38 5.67 -6.75
N CYS A 25 -5.24 5.18 -7.98
CA CYS A 25 -4.61 3.87 -8.24
C CYS A 25 -3.21 4.10 -8.81
N LEU A 26 -2.18 3.97 -7.96
CA LEU A 26 -0.80 4.29 -8.31
C LEU A 26 0.21 3.36 -7.62
N PRO A 27 1.45 3.23 -8.13
CA PRO A 27 2.48 2.42 -7.47
C PRO A 27 2.96 3.03 -6.16
N GLU A 28 2.76 2.33 -5.04
CA GLU A 28 3.21 2.74 -3.71
C GLU A 28 4.17 1.69 -3.10
N MET A 29 4.97 2.11 -2.12
CA MET A 29 5.88 1.20 -1.42
C MET A 29 5.10 0.28 -0.49
N LYS A 30 5.08 -1.02 -0.78
CA LYS A 30 4.55 -2.06 0.11
C LYS A 30 5.65 -2.98 0.61
N ILE A 31 5.51 -3.41 1.86
CA ILE A 31 6.33 -4.47 2.44
C ILE A 31 5.90 -5.80 1.81
N VAL A 32 6.87 -6.55 1.30
CA VAL A 32 6.69 -7.90 0.75
C VAL A 32 7.71 -8.80 1.42
N GLU A 33 7.24 -9.92 1.96
CA GLU A 33 8.06 -10.94 2.59
C GLU A 33 8.72 -11.82 1.52
N PHE A 34 9.94 -12.29 1.80
CA PHE A 34 10.59 -13.29 0.98
C PHE A 34 10.02 -14.68 1.28
N GLU A 35 10.06 -15.56 0.29
CA GLU A 35 9.72 -16.97 0.50
C GLU A 35 10.71 -17.60 1.49
N ARG A 36 10.18 -18.37 2.44
CA ARG A 36 11.02 -19.09 3.41
C ARG A 36 11.77 -20.21 2.68
N PRO A 37 13.08 -20.37 2.92
CA PRO A 37 13.83 -21.48 2.34
C PRO A 37 13.25 -22.82 2.82
N PHE A 38 13.28 -23.82 1.94
CA PHE A 38 12.83 -25.17 2.28
C PHE A 38 13.73 -25.84 3.34
N ASP A 39 15.03 -25.55 3.29
CA ASP A 39 16.00 -26.04 4.27
C ASP A 39 15.95 -25.15 5.53
N PRO A 40 15.58 -25.71 6.69
CA PRO A 40 15.42 -24.96 7.94
C PRO A 40 16.75 -24.46 8.52
N SER A 41 17.90 -24.94 8.02
CA SER A 41 19.22 -24.44 8.41
C SER A 41 19.59 -23.12 7.72
N LEU A 42 18.86 -22.73 6.68
CA LEU A 42 19.08 -21.49 5.95
C LEU A 42 18.26 -20.36 6.57
N VAL A 43 18.93 -19.28 6.96
CA VAL A 43 18.28 -18.04 7.37
C VAL A 43 18.41 -17.03 6.23
N ILE A 44 17.43 -16.13 6.09
CA ILE A 44 17.50 -15.01 5.14
C ILE A 44 17.20 -13.75 5.91
N TRP A 45 18.10 -12.77 5.82
CA TRP A 45 17.93 -11.46 6.43
C TRP A 45 18.16 -10.33 5.41
N PRO A 46 17.27 -9.31 5.36
CA PRO A 46 16.00 -9.22 6.07
C PRO A 46 14.96 -10.22 5.53
N ILE A 47 13.94 -10.56 6.31
CA ILE A 47 12.85 -11.46 5.89
C ILE A 47 11.85 -10.78 4.95
N CYS A 48 11.92 -9.45 4.82
CA CYS A 48 11.04 -8.67 3.96
C CYS A 48 11.75 -7.45 3.40
N THR A 49 11.22 -6.90 2.31
CA THR A 49 11.70 -5.66 1.71
C THR A 49 10.54 -4.82 1.22
N ARG A 50 10.80 -3.55 0.90
CA ARG A 50 9.80 -2.66 0.31
C ARG A 50 9.93 -2.63 -1.20
N VAL A 51 8.83 -2.87 -1.91
CA VAL A 51 8.76 -2.80 -3.38
C VAL A 51 7.56 -1.96 -3.81
N ARG A 52 7.62 -1.40 -5.01
CA ARG A 52 6.47 -0.68 -5.58
C ARG A 52 5.40 -1.66 -6.05
N ARG A 53 4.19 -1.54 -5.52
CA ARG A 53 2.99 -2.28 -5.97
C ARG A 53 1.84 -1.30 -6.15
N CYS A 54 0.95 -1.57 -7.11
CA CYS A 54 -0.24 -0.77 -7.29
C CYS A 54 -1.13 -0.89 -6.03
N SER A 55 -1.52 0.26 -5.48
CA SER A 55 -2.47 0.38 -4.38
C SER A 55 -3.23 1.70 -4.44
N GLY A 56 -4.03 1.93 -3.40
CA GLY A 56 -4.99 3.04 -3.30
C GLY A 56 -6.40 2.62 -3.72
N CYS A 57 -7.19 3.56 -4.24
CA CYS A 57 -8.61 3.36 -4.50
C CYS A 57 -9.04 3.80 -5.90
N CYS A 58 -10.06 3.12 -6.43
CA CYS A 58 -10.75 3.49 -7.66
C CYS A 58 -12.02 4.29 -7.35
N SER A 59 -12.54 5.02 -8.34
CA SER A 59 -13.78 5.81 -8.21
C SER A 59 -15.05 4.96 -8.02
N SER A 60 -15.00 3.67 -8.36
CA SER A 60 -16.12 2.74 -8.23
C SER A 60 -15.65 1.39 -7.71
N LYS A 61 -16.53 0.73 -6.94
CA LYS A 61 -16.32 -0.64 -6.44
C LYS A 61 -16.32 -1.70 -7.54
N LEU A 62 -16.79 -1.37 -8.75
CA LEU A 62 -16.74 -2.26 -9.91
C LEU A 62 -15.35 -2.34 -10.55
N LEU A 63 -14.41 -1.50 -10.11
CA LEU A 63 -13.05 -1.42 -10.63
C LEU A 63 -12.06 -1.96 -9.61
N HIS A 64 -11.01 -2.64 -10.11
CA HIS A 64 -9.89 -3.11 -9.29
C HIS A 64 -8.60 -2.40 -9.72
N CYS A 65 -7.82 -1.97 -8.74
CA CYS A 65 -6.50 -1.38 -8.98
C CYS A 65 -5.49 -2.49 -9.27
N VAL A 66 -5.10 -2.64 -10.54
CA VAL A 66 -4.17 -3.68 -11.02
C VAL A 66 -3.01 -3.07 -11.81
N ALA A 67 -1.88 -3.76 -11.84
CA ALA A 67 -0.70 -3.31 -12.56
C ALA A 67 -0.89 -3.43 -14.08
N THR A 68 -0.59 -2.36 -14.80
CA THR A 68 -0.55 -2.35 -16.28
C THR A 68 0.84 -2.70 -16.83
N ARG A 69 1.89 -2.53 -16.01
CA ARG A 69 3.28 -2.88 -16.31
C ARG A 69 3.96 -3.38 -15.05
N THR A 70 4.81 -4.39 -15.19
CA THR A 70 5.60 -4.96 -14.10
C THR A 70 7.10 -4.93 -14.45
N SER A 71 7.93 -4.86 -13.42
CA SER A 71 9.38 -5.03 -13.53
C SER A 71 9.87 -5.93 -12.42
N THR A 72 10.88 -6.73 -12.75
CA THR A 72 11.58 -7.56 -11.76
C THR A 72 12.74 -6.77 -11.19
N ILE A 73 12.90 -6.85 -9.87
CA ILE A 73 14.08 -6.31 -9.19
C ILE A 73 14.85 -7.47 -8.57
N THR A 74 16.18 -7.37 -8.58
CA THR A 74 17.05 -8.30 -7.87
C THR A 74 17.61 -7.58 -6.66
N VAL A 75 17.48 -8.19 -5.49
CA VAL A 75 17.95 -7.65 -4.21
C VAL A 75 18.93 -8.62 -3.59
N LYS A 76 19.94 -8.08 -2.90
CA LYS A 76 20.89 -8.89 -2.14
C LYS A 76 20.39 -9.06 -0.71
N VAL A 77 20.43 -10.30 -0.22
CA VAL A 77 20.11 -10.66 1.16
C VAL A 77 21.34 -11.25 1.84
N ILE A 78 21.33 -11.25 3.17
CA ILE A 78 22.29 -11.97 4.00
C ILE A 78 21.70 -13.36 4.27
N LYS A 79 22.54 -14.38 4.20
CA LYS A 79 22.20 -15.77 4.52
C LYS A 79 22.60 -16.08 5.97
#